data_AF-A0A522V7G6-F1
#
_entry.id   AF-A0A522V7G6-F1
#
_cell.length_a   1.000
_cell.length_b   1.000
_cell.length_c   1.000
_cell.angle_alpha   90.00
_cell.angle_beta   90.00
_cell.angle_gamma   90.00
#
_symmetry.space_group_name_H-M   'P 1'
#
loop_
_entity.id
_entity.type
_entity.pdbx_description
1 polymer ?
#
loop_
_entity_poly.entity_id
_entity_poly.type
_entity_poly.pdbx_seq_one_letter_code
_entity_poly.pdbx_strand_id
1 'polypeptide(L)'
;NDTVTASELQGLKYKTVADANGTGNLTFTVADNGGTSNGGVDTLTQNLSITVNAVNESPVLSDTVVMLGTLAEDAGAPSGAVGTLVSALVGASNVSDADGSGLGLAITGVNANGTLYYSINGGSTWAQVGAVSPSSARVLYADSDTRLYFVPAANYSGTLGDAFTFKAWDRTGGYANGAGGVATGATVTLSLAGSYNTSGNSLDVAISGNYAYVADNSAGLQVINISTPASPTLEGSYDTWSAGGVAVSGNYAYVGDASDGLRVINISTPASLFQAGILNTSGSARGVAVSGSYAYVAGADAGGLQVIDISTPSSPNQMGSYDTSGIAYDVAISGSYAYVADDTSGLQVINISNPASPILAGTYDTSGNARGVAVSGNYAYVADYSAGLRIIDISNPASPTLVGTYDTSGDSRGVAISGNFAYVGDYAPGLQVIDISDPAYPSLAGTYDTSGTSGNAYVAAVSGNYAYVAYDGQGLQVISIDNVTRPNAFSVASDSASLTVTPVNDAPALTAGSLSFSAVNEDSANATAASLGLSAVTYGPGGGTDESGQTLTTYTITAIPSFVTLYKANGNQVNANDTVTASELQGLKYKTVADANGTGNLTFTVADNGGT
;
A
#
# COMPACT_ATOMS: atom_id res chain seq x y z
N ASN A 1 -29.07 43.85 -21.56
CA ASN A 1 -30.28 44.21 -20.81
C ASN A 1 -31.46 43.67 -21.55
N ASP A 2 -31.99 42.56 -21.05
CA ASP A 2 -33.18 41.94 -21.62
C ASP A 2 -34.42 42.47 -20.90
N THR A 3 -35.53 42.62 -21.62
CA THR A 3 -36.82 42.93 -21.02
C THR A 3 -37.56 41.63 -20.77
N VAL A 4 -37.94 41.39 -19.52
CA VAL A 4 -38.66 40.18 -19.09
C VAL A 4 -39.98 40.58 -18.46
N THR A 5 -40.98 39.70 -18.57
CA THR A 5 -42.25 39.84 -17.85
C THR A 5 -42.05 39.59 -16.36
N ALA A 6 -43.03 40.00 -15.55
CA ALA A 6 -43.00 39.74 -14.11
C ALA A 6 -42.94 38.23 -13.77
N SER A 7 -43.60 37.38 -14.56
CA SER A 7 -43.56 35.92 -14.37
C SER A 7 -42.20 35.33 -14.71
N GLU A 8 -41.52 35.86 -15.73
CA GLU A 8 -40.16 35.43 -16.09
C GLU A 8 -39.14 35.89 -15.06
N LEU A 9 -39.26 37.11 -14.54
CA LEU A 9 -38.42 37.62 -13.44
C LEU A 9 -38.54 36.73 -12.18
N GLN A 10 -39.76 36.31 -11.83
CA GLN A 10 -40.01 35.40 -10.70
C GLN A 10 -39.52 33.96 -10.95
N GLY A 11 -39.41 33.57 -12.22
CA GLY A 11 -38.95 32.24 -12.63
C GLY A 11 -37.44 32.14 -12.90
N LEU A 12 -36.68 33.23 -12.70
CA LEU A 12 -35.24 33.23 -12.94
C LEU A 12 -34.54 32.19 -12.07
N LYS A 13 -33.61 31.48 -12.70
CA LYS A 13 -32.70 30.52 -12.06
C LYS A 13 -31.27 30.97 -12.34
N TYR A 14 -30.36 30.59 -11.48
CA TYR A 14 -28.93 30.82 -11.67
C TYR A 14 -28.19 29.50 -11.82
N LYS A 15 -27.03 29.56 -12.44
CA LYS A 15 -25.97 28.55 -12.40
C LYS A 15 -24.71 29.27 -11.98
N THR A 16 -23.95 28.71 -11.05
CA THR A 16 -22.64 29.26 -10.71
C THR A 16 -21.68 29.09 -11.90
N VAL A 17 -20.77 30.05 -12.06
CA VAL A 17 -19.61 29.87 -12.93
C VAL A 17 -18.60 29.02 -12.15
N ALA A 18 -17.95 28.06 -12.82
CA ALA A 18 -16.92 27.25 -12.19
C ALA A 18 -15.83 28.15 -11.58
N ASP A 19 -15.38 27.80 -10.38
CA ASP A 19 -14.28 28.45 -9.64
C ASP A 19 -14.51 29.94 -9.32
N ALA A 20 -15.74 30.44 -9.48
CA ALA A 20 -16.10 31.81 -9.16
C ALA A 20 -16.74 31.90 -7.78
N ASN A 21 -16.15 32.71 -6.90
CA ASN A 21 -16.71 33.10 -5.61
C ASN A 21 -16.74 34.62 -5.45
N GLY A 22 -17.48 35.11 -4.45
CA GLY A 22 -17.61 36.52 -4.13
C GLY A 22 -19.05 37.01 -4.11
N THR A 23 -19.22 38.32 -3.94
CA THR A 23 -20.53 38.98 -3.86
C THR A 23 -20.73 39.90 -5.05
N GLY A 24 -21.85 39.74 -5.75
CA GLY A 24 -22.26 40.59 -6.86
C GLY A 24 -23.74 40.96 -6.78
N ASN A 25 -24.16 41.95 -7.55
CA ASN A 25 -25.56 42.37 -7.61
C ASN A 25 -26.16 42.05 -8.97
N LEU A 26 -27.34 41.41 -8.97
CA LEU A 26 -28.25 41.44 -10.09
C LEU A 26 -29.09 42.72 -9.99
N THR A 27 -28.90 43.63 -10.94
CA THR A 27 -29.66 44.88 -11.02
C THR A 27 -30.75 44.76 -12.08
N PHE A 28 -31.99 45.10 -11.72
CA PHE A 28 -33.08 45.19 -12.67
C PHE A 28 -33.93 46.45 -12.42
N THR A 29 -34.50 46.98 -13.50
CA THR A 29 -35.32 48.18 -13.47
C THR A 29 -36.74 47.81 -13.86
N VAL A 30 -37.70 48.14 -12.99
CA VAL A 30 -39.13 48.01 -13.28
C VAL A 30 -39.63 49.34 -13.80
N ALA A 31 -40.32 49.33 -14.94
CA ALA A 31 -40.94 50.50 -15.54
C ALA A 31 -42.46 50.35 -15.50
N ASP A 32 -43.18 51.44 -15.27
CA ASP A 32 -44.63 51.47 -15.45
C ASP A 32 -45.02 51.65 -16.94
N ASN A 33 -46.31 51.77 -17.23
CA ASN A 33 -46.82 51.83 -18.60
C ASN A 33 -46.81 53.25 -19.23
N GLY A 34 -46.18 54.24 -18.58
CA GLY A 34 -45.96 55.57 -19.17
C GLY A 34 -47.19 56.45 -19.35
N GLY A 35 -48.04 56.54 -18.33
CA GLY A 35 -49.22 57.40 -18.34
C GLY A 35 -48.94 58.89 -18.63
N THR A 36 -50.00 59.68 -18.84
CA THR A 36 -49.88 61.09 -19.29
C THR A 36 -49.75 62.13 -18.17
N SER A 37 -49.84 61.74 -16.90
CA SER A 37 -49.65 62.64 -15.76
C SER A 37 -48.17 62.69 -15.35
N ASN A 38 -47.65 63.88 -15.01
CA ASN A 38 -46.28 64.11 -14.52
C ASN A 38 -45.10 63.70 -15.43
N GLY A 39 -45.33 63.35 -16.70
CA GLY A 39 -44.25 63.30 -17.70
C GLY A 39 -43.77 61.92 -18.16
N GLY A 40 -44.57 60.86 -18.01
CA GLY A 40 -44.32 59.58 -18.67
C GLY A 40 -43.69 58.52 -17.77
N VAL A 41 -43.08 57.49 -18.40
CA VAL A 41 -42.63 56.23 -17.77
C VAL A 41 -41.82 56.45 -16.50
N ASP A 42 -42.36 55.99 -15.37
CA ASP A 42 -41.67 55.96 -14.08
C ASP A 42 -40.91 54.63 -13.93
N THR A 43 -39.69 54.70 -13.40
CA THR A 43 -38.85 53.51 -13.20
C THR A 43 -38.31 53.38 -11.79
N LEU A 44 -38.23 52.15 -11.28
CA LEU A 44 -37.56 51.81 -10.02
C LEU A 44 -36.47 50.77 -10.29
N THR A 45 -35.23 51.07 -9.92
CA THR A 45 -34.12 50.13 -10.01
C THR A 45 -33.92 49.42 -8.68
N GLN A 46 -33.88 48.10 -8.72
CA GLN A 46 -33.69 47.22 -7.58
C GLN A 46 -32.41 46.40 -7.75
N ASN A 47 -31.78 46.06 -6.62
CA ASN A 47 -30.60 45.22 -6.58
C ASN A 47 -30.89 43.97 -5.75
N LEU A 48 -30.55 42.81 -6.30
CA LEU A 48 -30.50 41.54 -5.57
C LEU A 48 -29.03 41.14 -5.39
N SER A 49 -28.55 41.18 -4.14
CA SER A 49 -27.20 40.71 -3.81
C SER A 49 -27.15 39.18 -3.85
N ILE A 50 -26.19 38.64 -4.56
CA ILE A 50 -25.89 37.21 -4.64
C ILE A 50 -24.47 37.02 -4.12
N THR A 51 -24.32 36.15 -3.12
CA THR A 51 -23.02 35.75 -2.58
C THR A 51 -22.78 34.29 -2.90
N VAL A 52 -21.66 34.00 -3.55
CA VAL A 52 -21.13 32.65 -3.74
C VAL A 52 -19.95 32.50 -2.79
N ASN A 53 -20.06 31.60 -1.82
CA ASN A 53 -18.99 31.36 -0.85
C ASN A 53 -17.85 30.58 -1.52
N ALA A 54 -16.61 30.89 -1.15
CA ALA A 54 -15.47 30.06 -1.51
C ALA A 54 -15.59 28.69 -0.83
N VAL A 55 -15.25 27.64 -1.57
CA VAL A 55 -15.07 26.27 -1.07
C VAL A 55 -13.60 25.95 -1.31
N ASN A 56 -12.97 25.24 -0.39
CA ASN A 56 -11.56 24.89 -0.57
C ASN A 56 -11.43 23.74 -1.58
N GLU A 57 -10.58 23.92 -2.58
CA GLU A 57 -10.19 22.92 -3.56
C GLU A 57 -8.86 22.26 -3.18
N SER A 58 -8.75 20.95 -3.39
CA SER A 58 -7.50 20.25 -3.08
C SER A 58 -6.35 20.71 -3.95
N PRO A 59 -5.13 20.84 -3.38
CA PRO A 59 -3.95 21.11 -4.17
C PRO A 59 -3.69 19.95 -5.13
N VAL A 60 -3.20 20.27 -6.30
CA VAL A 60 -2.76 19.30 -7.30
C VAL A 60 -1.24 19.20 -7.22
N LEU A 61 -0.76 18.03 -6.84
CA LEU A 61 0.65 17.67 -6.88
C LEU A 61 0.96 17.12 -8.27
N SER A 62 1.90 17.74 -8.97
CA SER A 62 2.43 17.19 -10.21
C SER A 62 3.46 16.13 -9.85
N ASP A 63 3.34 14.92 -10.40
CA ASP A 63 4.30 13.83 -10.15
C ASP A 63 5.72 14.25 -10.58
N THR A 64 6.68 14.24 -9.65
CA THR A 64 8.07 14.65 -9.90
C THR A 64 9.06 13.76 -9.16
N VAL A 65 10.11 13.29 -9.84
CA VAL A 65 11.22 12.65 -9.14
C VAL A 65 11.98 13.69 -8.31
N VAL A 66 11.66 13.79 -7.01
CA VAL A 66 12.28 14.76 -6.10
C VAL A 66 13.60 14.19 -5.55
N MET A 67 14.73 14.71 -6.01
CA MET A 67 16.05 14.25 -5.55
C MET A 67 16.58 15.13 -4.41
N LEU A 68 16.80 14.54 -3.23
CA LEU A 68 17.40 15.22 -2.07
C LEU A 68 18.92 15.39 -2.19
N GLY A 69 19.56 14.69 -3.14
CA GLY A 69 21.00 14.71 -3.40
C GLY A 69 21.71 13.47 -2.88
N THR A 70 22.94 13.67 -2.40
CA THR A 70 23.82 12.60 -1.89
C THR A 70 24.16 12.82 -0.42
N LEU A 71 24.23 11.75 0.35
CA LEU A 71 24.63 11.77 1.76
C LEU A 71 25.55 10.59 2.08
N ALA A 72 26.53 10.77 2.96
CA ALA A 72 27.36 9.66 3.43
C ALA A 72 26.57 8.71 4.34
N GLU A 73 26.86 7.41 4.34
CA GLU A 73 26.18 6.45 5.21
C GLU A 73 26.40 6.72 6.71
N ASP A 74 27.55 7.28 7.06
CA ASP A 74 27.91 7.70 8.42
C ASP A 74 27.39 9.10 8.80
N ALA A 75 26.51 9.69 7.98
CA ALA A 75 25.98 11.00 8.27
C ALA A 75 25.21 10.99 9.60
N GLY A 76 25.73 11.71 10.59
CA GLY A 76 25.10 11.84 11.90
C GLY A 76 23.81 12.67 11.89
N ALA A 77 23.20 12.77 13.07
CA ALA A 77 22.02 13.59 13.28
C ALA A 77 22.27 15.07 12.87
N PRO A 78 21.27 15.75 12.29
CA PRO A 78 21.45 17.10 11.77
C PRO A 78 21.67 18.13 12.88
N SER A 79 22.49 19.15 12.56
CA SER A 79 22.74 20.31 13.42
C SER A 79 22.91 21.57 12.58
N GLY A 80 22.23 22.65 12.97
CA GLY A 80 22.20 23.89 12.20
C GLY A 80 21.37 23.79 10.92
N ALA A 81 21.57 24.74 10.00
CA ALA A 81 20.79 24.93 8.77
C ALA A 81 21.17 23.96 7.64
N VAL A 82 21.13 22.66 7.91
CA VAL A 82 21.38 21.57 6.95
C VAL A 82 20.07 21.05 6.33
N GLY A 83 20.18 20.15 5.35
CA GLY A 83 19.04 19.49 4.71
C GLY A 83 18.29 20.35 3.70
N THR A 84 17.12 19.86 3.28
CA THR A 84 16.32 20.44 2.19
C THR A 84 15.16 21.22 2.76
N LEU A 85 14.89 22.41 2.21
CA LEU A 85 13.70 23.19 2.56
C LEU A 85 12.44 22.52 2.02
N VAL A 86 11.37 22.50 2.82
CA VAL A 86 10.07 21.98 2.37
C VAL A 86 9.55 22.77 1.16
N SER A 87 9.79 24.08 1.12
CA SER A 87 9.44 24.95 -0.02
C SER A 87 10.16 24.60 -1.33
N ALA A 88 11.28 23.86 -1.28
CA ALA A 88 11.93 23.35 -2.48
C ALA A 88 11.25 22.08 -3.04
N LEU A 89 10.49 21.36 -2.21
CA LEU A 89 9.81 20.11 -2.59
C LEU A 89 8.40 20.38 -3.15
N VAL A 90 7.67 21.29 -2.49
CA VAL A 90 6.26 21.59 -2.77
C VAL A 90 6.03 23.08 -3.06
N GLY A 91 6.94 23.67 -3.84
CA GLY A 91 6.80 25.04 -4.32
C GLY A 91 5.84 25.16 -5.51
N ALA A 92 5.61 26.40 -5.97
CA ALA A 92 4.70 26.73 -7.07
C ALA A 92 5.08 26.10 -8.44
N SER A 93 6.29 25.55 -8.57
CA SER A 93 6.70 24.80 -9.77
C SER A 93 6.21 23.36 -9.78
N ASN A 94 5.78 22.83 -8.63
CA ASN A 94 5.39 21.43 -8.45
C ASN A 94 3.91 21.29 -8.06
N VAL A 95 3.43 22.20 -7.20
CA VAL A 95 2.07 22.18 -6.69
C VAL A 95 1.29 23.36 -7.24
N SER A 96 0.12 23.09 -7.78
CA SER A 96 -0.87 24.12 -8.16
C SER A 96 -2.08 24.02 -7.25
N ASP A 97 -2.61 25.16 -6.84
CA ASP A 97 -3.77 25.26 -5.96
C ASP A 97 -4.67 26.39 -6.49
N ALA A 98 -5.98 26.10 -6.62
CA ALA A 98 -6.93 27.05 -7.20
C ALA A 98 -7.25 28.22 -6.25
N ASP A 99 -7.13 28.01 -4.94
CA ASP A 99 -7.41 28.99 -3.89
C ASP A 99 -6.22 29.92 -3.61
N GLY A 100 -5.02 29.57 -4.07
CA GLY A 100 -3.80 30.39 -3.94
C GLY A 100 -3.30 30.50 -2.49
N SER A 101 -3.63 29.52 -1.65
CA SER A 101 -3.23 29.41 -0.26
C SER A 101 -1.74 29.07 -0.12
N GLY A 102 -1.16 29.32 1.06
CA GLY A 102 0.22 28.95 1.33
C GLY A 102 0.40 27.44 1.27
N LEU A 103 1.51 26.96 0.71
CA LEU A 103 1.74 25.53 0.51
C LEU A 103 2.44 24.87 1.71
N GLY A 104 2.39 23.54 1.72
CA GLY A 104 3.04 22.63 2.65
C GLY A 104 3.02 21.21 2.11
N LEU A 105 3.53 20.28 2.90
CA LEU A 105 3.45 18.84 2.60
C LEU A 105 2.98 18.06 3.83
N ALA A 106 2.44 16.89 3.57
CA ALA A 106 2.12 15.87 4.58
C ALA A 106 2.98 14.63 4.31
N ILE A 107 3.88 14.29 5.21
CA ILE A 107 4.73 13.10 5.11
C ILE A 107 3.90 11.89 5.51
N THR A 108 3.77 10.93 4.59
CA THR A 108 2.91 9.76 4.68
C THR A 108 3.67 8.45 4.83
N GLY A 109 5.00 8.46 4.64
CA GLY A 109 5.86 7.29 4.79
C GLY A 109 7.32 7.69 4.89
N VAL A 110 8.13 6.88 5.57
CA VAL A 110 9.59 7.05 5.68
C VAL A 110 10.21 5.68 5.42
N ASN A 111 11.24 5.63 4.57
CA ASN A 111 11.93 4.37 4.26
C ASN A 111 12.60 3.80 5.52
N ALA A 112 12.51 2.47 5.71
CA ALA A 112 13.07 1.79 6.87
C ALA A 112 14.61 1.84 6.95
N ASN A 113 15.30 2.12 5.85
CA ASN A 113 16.77 2.25 5.79
C ASN A 113 17.26 3.63 6.26
N GLY A 114 16.49 4.32 7.09
CA GLY A 114 16.96 5.53 7.75
C GLY A 114 15.90 6.20 8.61
N THR A 115 16.25 7.38 9.10
CA THR A 115 15.39 8.20 9.95
C THR A 115 15.27 9.58 9.35
N LEU A 116 14.05 10.05 9.15
CA LEU A 116 13.77 11.40 8.70
C LEU A 116 13.63 12.35 9.90
N TYR A 117 14.36 13.45 9.86
CA TYR A 117 14.28 14.56 10.80
C TYR A 117 13.65 15.78 10.14
N TYR A 118 12.96 16.58 10.94
CA TYR A 118 12.44 17.88 10.53
C TYR A 118 12.84 18.98 11.51
N SER A 119 12.95 20.20 10.99
CA SER A 119 13.10 21.42 11.77
C SER A 119 12.07 22.43 11.30
N ILE A 120 11.50 23.19 12.24
CA ILE A 120 10.54 24.28 11.96
C ILE A 120 11.12 25.67 12.28
N ASN A 121 12.44 25.74 12.56
CA ASN A 121 13.12 26.95 13.04
C ASN A 121 14.52 27.11 12.43
N GLY A 122 14.64 26.81 11.14
CA GLY A 122 15.86 27.03 10.36
C GLY A 122 17.01 26.09 10.74
N GLY A 123 16.72 24.98 11.43
CA GLY A 123 17.73 24.03 11.89
C GLY A 123 18.29 24.30 13.29
N SER A 124 17.69 25.23 14.05
CA SER A 124 18.08 25.50 15.44
C SER A 124 17.78 24.31 16.36
N THR A 125 16.67 23.62 16.10
CA THR A 125 16.31 22.35 16.74
C THR A 125 15.76 21.38 15.71
N TRP A 126 16.03 20.09 15.91
CA TRP A 126 15.58 19.01 15.05
C TRP A 126 14.78 17.98 15.85
N ALA A 127 13.71 17.47 15.24
CA ALA A 127 12.88 16.39 15.78
C ALA A 127 12.78 15.28 14.75
N GLN A 128 12.63 14.04 15.19
CA GLN A 128 12.34 12.91 14.29
C GLN A 128 10.88 12.99 13.82
N VAL A 129 10.64 12.67 12.54
CA VAL A 129 9.29 12.59 11.98
C VAL A 129 8.47 11.49 12.67
N GLY A 130 9.12 10.37 13.02
CA GLY A 130 8.53 9.21 13.65
C GLY A 130 7.75 8.34 12.66
N ALA A 131 6.94 7.42 13.18
CA ALA A 131 6.05 6.60 12.37
C ALA A 131 4.95 7.47 11.76
N VAL A 132 4.75 7.34 10.46
CA VAL A 132 3.74 8.06 9.68
C VAL A 132 3.07 7.12 8.68
N SER A 133 1.83 7.43 8.35
CA SER A 133 1.02 6.73 7.36
C SER A 133 0.08 7.75 6.70
N PRO A 134 -0.62 7.41 5.60
CA PRO A 134 -1.68 8.26 5.06
C PRO A 134 -2.80 8.58 6.08
N SER A 135 -3.03 7.73 7.08
CA SER A 135 -4.00 7.94 8.17
C SER A 135 -3.43 8.66 9.39
N SER A 136 -2.10 8.84 9.47
CA SER A 136 -1.40 9.47 10.59
C SER A 136 -0.12 10.18 10.09
N ALA A 137 -0.30 11.14 9.17
CA ALA A 137 0.78 11.87 8.55
C ALA A 137 1.36 12.95 9.46
N ARG A 138 2.54 13.45 9.08
CA ARG A 138 3.16 14.66 9.67
C ARG A 138 3.16 15.81 8.68
N VAL A 139 2.55 16.93 9.06
CA VAL A 139 2.39 18.09 8.17
C VAL A 139 3.43 19.17 8.45
N LEU A 140 3.97 19.77 7.38
CA LEU A 140 5.04 20.76 7.42
C LEU A 140 4.77 21.90 6.45
N TYR A 141 5.11 23.13 6.86
CA TYR A 141 4.93 24.32 6.02
C TYR A 141 6.00 24.43 4.93
N ALA A 142 5.62 24.90 3.75
CA ALA A 142 6.54 25.33 2.71
C ALA A 142 6.97 26.79 2.95
N ASP A 143 7.84 27.01 3.93
CA ASP A 143 8.39 28.34 4.27
C ASP A 143 9.93 28.39 4.16
N SER A 144 10.54 29.47 4.64
CA SER A 144 11.99 29.69 4.61
C SER A 144 12.76 28.97 5.72
N ASP A 145 12.07 28.42 6.72
CA ASP A 145 12.67 27.89 7.95
C ASP A 145 12.48 26.38 8.11
N THR A 146 11.48 25.80 7.45
CA THR A 146 11.10 24.41 7.61
C THR A 146 11.95 23.51 6.73
N ARG A 147 12.67 22.58 7.37
CA ARG A 147 13.70 21.74 6.75
C ARG A 147 13.48 20.27 7.04
N LEU A 148 13.92 19.44 6.11
CA LEU A 148 13.98 17.99 6.21
C LEU A 148 15.41 17.50 6.05
N TYR A 149 15.79 16.49 6.83
CA TYR A 149 17.10 15.86 6.76
C TYR A 149 16.97 14.37 7.02
N PHE A 150 17.43 13.54 6.10
CA PHE A 150 17.43 12.10 6.23
C PHE A 150 18.76 11.63 6.81
N VAL A 151 18.73 10.72 7.78
CA VAL A 151 19.90 10.03 8.34
C VAL A 151 19.82 8.58 7.89
N PRO A 152 20.75 8.06 7.08
CA PRO A 152 20.76 6.65 6.69
C PRO A 152 20.87 5.74 7.91
N ALA A 153 20.31 4.53 7.79
CA ALA A 153 20.58 3.48 8.76
C ALA A 153 22.08 3.16 8.71
N ALA A 154 22.64 2.76 9.86
CA ALA A 154 24.04 2.39 9.94
C ALA A 154 24.38 1.34 8.86
N ASN A 155 25.48 1.56 8.15
CA ASN A 155 26.03 0.65 7.15
C ASN A 155 25.14 0.45 5.90
N TYR A 156 24.17 1.35 5.67
CA TYR A 156 23.39 1.36 4.44
C TYR A 156 24.03 2.27 3.41
N SER A 157 24.40 1.72 2.25
CA SER A 157 24.79 2.47 1.06
C SER A 157 23.96 2.04 -0.15
N GLY A 158 23.69 2.98 -1.06
CA GLY A 158 22.84 2.73 -2.24
C GLY A 158 21.85 3.85 -2.54
N THR A 159 20.98 3.64 -3.52
CA THR A 159 19.93 4.61 -3.89
C THR A 159 18.60 4.22 -3.25
N LEU A 160 18.03 5.14 -2.48
CA LEU A 160 16.65 5.09 -2.01
C LEU A 160 15.79 5.85 -3.00
N GLY A 161 14.89 5.16 -3.71
CA GLY A 161 13.90 5.81 -4.58
C GLY A 161 12.85 6.59 -3.80
N ASP A 162 12.62 6.18 -2.54
CA ASP A 162 11.47 6.54 -1.72
C ASP A 162 11.90 6.85 -0.27
N ALA A 163 12.99 7.60 -0.08
CA ALA A 163 13.50 7.95 1.26
C ALA A 163 12.38 8.46 2.19
N PHE A 164 11.42 9.21 1.63
CA PHE A 164 10.10 9.38 2.22
C PHE A 164 9.04 9.63 1.14
N THR A 165 7.76 9.42 1.50
CA THR A 165 6.59 9.72 0.66
C THR A 165 5.76 10.84 1.27
N PHE A 166 5.11 11.64 0.41
CA PHE A 166 4.33 12.79 0.85
C PHE A 166 3.16 13.12 -0.07
N LYS A 167 2.23 13.92 0.46
CA LYS A 167 1.17 14.61 -0.30
C LYS A 167 1.37 16.13 -0.21
N ALA A 168 0.92 16.87 -1.20
CA ALA A 168 0.86 18.33 -1.11
C ALA A 168 -0.27 18.75 -0.16
N TRP A 169 -0.06 19.87 0.53
CA TRP A 169 -1.00 20.44 1.48
C TRP A 169 -1.14 21.94 1.25
N ASP A 170 -2.37 22.43 1.24
CA ASP A 170 -2.74 23.84 1.02
C ASP A 170 -2.82 24.68 2.32
N ARG A 171 -2.39 24.09 3.44
CA ARG A 171 -2.43 24.67 4.79
C ARG A 171 -3.81 24.93 5.36
N THR A 172 -4.86 24.40 4.75
CA THR A 172 -6.19 24.35 5.35
C THR A 172 -6.33 23.15 6.30
N GLY A 173 -7.49 23.01 6.95
CA GLY A 173 -7.72 22.01 8.01
C GLY A 173 -7.24 22.40 9.42
N GLY A 174 -6.55 23.54 9.56
CA GLY A 174 -6.21 24.13 10.86
C GLY A 174 -5.03 23.48 11.59
N TYR A 175 -4.18 22.74 10.89
CA TYR A 175 -3.01 22.07 11.47
C TYR A 175 -1.83 23.04 11.63
N ALA A 176 -1.06 22.88 12.71
CA ALA A 176 0.17 23.66 12.95
C ALA A 176 1.39 23.03 12.24
N ASN A 177 2.45 23.82 12.03
CA ASN A 177 3.70 23.31 11.46
C ASN A 177 4.32 22.24 12.36
N GLY A 178 4.56 21.05 11.80
CA GLY A 178 5.06 19.90 12.54
C GLY A 178 3.99 19.16 13.34
N ALA A 179 2.69 19.34 13.06
CA ALA A 179 1.63 18.51 13.65
C ALA A 179 1.69 17.07 13.09
N GLY A 180 1.39 16.07 13.93
CA GLY A 180 1.32 14.66 13.53
C GLY A 180 -0.06 14.06 13.81
N GLY A 181 -0.30 12.84 13.31
CA GLY A 181 -1.60 12.17 13.46
C GLY A 181 -2.67 12.70 12.52
N VAL A 182 -2.26 13.26 11.38
CA VAL A 182 -3.16 13.90 10.42
C VAL A 182 -3.58 12.89 9.35
N ALA A 183 -4.88 12.63 9.21
CA ALA A 183 -5.39 11.81 8.12
C ALA A 183 -5.42 12.62 6.81
N THR A 184 -4.85 12.05 5.75
CA THR A 184 -4.71 12.68 4.43
C THR A 184 -5.54 11.98 3.35
N GLY A 185 -5.86 10.70 3.54
CA GLY A 185 -6.72 9.91 2.65
C GLY A 185 -8.21 10.01 3.00
N ALA A 186 -9.06 9.39 2.18
CA ALA A 186 -10.48 9.29 2.48
C ALA A 186 -10.74 8.43 3.72
N THR A 187 -11.83 8.72 4.43
CA THR A 187 -12.35 7.91 5.53
C THR A 187 -13.77 7.46 5.22
N VAL A 188 -14.10 6.22 5.59
CA VAL A 188 -15.40 5.59 5.37
C VAL A 188 -15.91 5.06 6.71
N THR A 189 -17.16 5.38 7.05
CA THR A 189 -17.83 4.79 8.21
C THR A 189 -18.61 3.56 7.75
N LEU A 190 -18.42 2.44 8.43
CA LEU A 190 -19.08 1.18 8.11
C LEU A 190 -19.98 0.76 9.27
N SER A 191 -21.18 0.27 8.94
CA SER A 191 -22.13 -0.24 9.93
C SER A 191 -22.92 -1.42 9.37
N LEU A 192 -23.36 -2.34 10.24
CA LEU A 192 -24.23 -3.43 9.80
C LEU A 192 -25.62 -2.87 9.49
N ALA A 193 -26.04 -2.94 8.23
CA ALA A 193 -27.40 -2.61 7.84
C ALA A 193 -28.35 -3.77 8.16
N GLY A 194 -27.98 -4.99 7.74
CA GLY A 194 -28.78 -6.20 7.93
C GLY A 194 -27.99 -7.47 7.61
N SER A 195 -28.56 -8.63 7.91
CA SER A 195 -27.94 -9.91 7.60
C SER A 195 -28.98 -11.01 7.36
N TYR A 196 -28.59 -12.03 6.60
CA TYR A 196 -29.35 -13.25 6.41
C TYR A 196 -28.42 -14.44 6.58
N ASN A 197 -28.69 -15.28 7.59
CA ASN A 197 -27.87 -16.46 7.84
C ASN A 197 -28.28 -17.61 6.92
N THR A 198 -27.32 -18.09 6.11
CA THR A 198 -27.48 -19.29 5.30
C THR A 198 -27.09 -20.52 6.14
N SER A 199 -27.60 -21.70 5.79
CA SER A 199 -27.34 -22.90 6.61
C SER A 199 -25.94 -23.50 6.45
N GLY A 200 -25.06 -22.90 5.64
CA GLY A 200 -23.73 -23.39 5.35
C GLY A 200 -22.67 -22.28 5.28
N ASN A 201 -21.70 -22.46 4.38
CA ASN A 201 -20.53 -21.59 4.28
C ASN A 201 -20.65 -20.74 3.02
N SER A 202 -20.99 -19.47 3.18
CA SER A 202 -21.07 -18.52 2.06
C SER A 202 -19.67 -18.14 1.59
N LEU A 203 -19.37 -18.38 0.32
CA LEU A 203 -18.05 -18.17 -0.27
C LEU A 203 -18.02 -17.02 -1.27
N ASP A 204 -19.13 -16.76 -1.95
CA ASP A 204 -19.22 -15.73 -2.97
C ASP A 204 -20.64 -15.13 -3.06
N VAL A 205 -20.74 -13.91 -3.56
CA VAL A 205 -22.00 -13.19 -3.72
C VAL A 205 -22.01 -12.33 -4.98
N ALA A 206 -23.07 -12.47 -5.78
CA ALA A 206 -23.36 -11.60 -6.91
C ALA A 206 -24.64 -10.79 -6.66
N ILE A 207 -24.66 -9.53 -7.10
CA ILE A 207 -25.83 -8.64 -6.96
C ILE A 207 -26.45 -8.38 -8.33
N SER A 208 -27.76 -8.58 -8.45
CA SER A 208 -28.53 -8.20 -9.63
C SER A 208 -29.89 -7.65 -9.24
N GLY A 209 -30.12 -6.37 -9.52
CA GLY A 209 -31.32 -5.66 -9.11
C GLY A 209 -31.53 -5.70 -7.59
N ASN A 210 -32.67 -6.23 -7.16
CA ASN A 210 -33.07 -6.33 -5.75
C ASN A 210 -32.66 -7.65 -5.09
N TYR A 211 -31.78 -8.44 -5.71
CA TYR A 211 -31.41 -9.75 -5.21
C TYR A 211 -29.90 -9.89 -5.04
N ALA A 212 -29.51 -10.51 -3.93
CA ALA A 212 -28.19 -11.07 -3.70
C ALA A 212 -28.25 -12.59 -3.97
N TYR A 213 -27.33 -13.07 -4.78
CA TYR A 213 -27.19 -14.47 -5.15
C TYR A 213 -25.93 -14.98 -4.44
N VAL A 214 -26.11 -15.82 -3.43
CA VAL A 214 -25.02 -16.29 -2.57
C VAL A 214 -24.69 -17.73 -2.94
N ALA A 215 -23.42 -17.97 -3.28
CA ALA A 215 -22.86 -19.31 -3.42
C ALA A 215 -22.51 -19.82 -2.02
N ASP A 216 -23.35 -20.71 -1.49
CA ASP A 216 -23.11 -21.36 -0.20
C ASP A 216 -22.65 -22.80 -0.42
N ASN A 217 -21.49 -23.15 0.13
CA ASN A 217 -20.87 -24.44 -0.06
C ASN A 217 -21.76 -25.63 0.36
N SER A 218 -22.58 -25.50 1.40
CA SER A 218 -23.45 -26.61 1.88
C SER A 218 -24.93 -26.40 1.57
N ALA A 219 -25.38 -25.16 1.44
CA ALA A 219 -26.78 -24.83 1.16
C ALA A 219 -27.08 -24.67 -0.34
N GLY A 220 -26.03 -24.58 -1.16
CA GLY A 220 -26.12 -24.29 -2.59
C GLY A 220 -26.41 -22.82 -2.90
N LEU A 221 -27.05 -22.56 -4.03
CA LEU A 221 -27.40 -21.19 -4.44
C LEU A 221 -28.56 -20.66 -3.58
N GLN A 222 -28.31 -19.58 -2.84
CA GLN A 222 -29.35 -18.84 -2.10
C GLN A 222 -29.69 -17.54 -2.81
N VAL A 223 -30.98 -17.27 -3.04
CA VAL A 223 -31.47 -16.01 -3.64
C VAL A 223 -32.16 -15.20 -2.57
N ILE A 224 -31.50 -14.13 -2.16
CA ILE A 224 -31.89 -13.29 -1.02
C ILE A 224 -32.40 -11.95 -1.55
N ASN A 225 -33.63 -11.61 -1.22
CA ASN A 225 -34.23 -10.32 -1.50
C ASN A 225 -33.59 -9.24 -0.60
N ILE A 226 -32.98 -8.25 -1.23
CA ILE A 226 -32.26 -7.13 -0.62
C ILE A 226 -32.92 -5.77 -0.92
N SER A 227 -34.18 -5.77 -1.38
CA SER A 227 -34.96 -4.54 -1.59
C SER A 227 -35.09 -3.69 -0.32
N THR A 228 -35.02 -4.33 0.85
CA THR A 228 -34.85 -3.69 2.15
C THR A 228 -33.53 -4.17 2.78
N PRO A 229 -32.40 -3.46 2.56
CA PRO A 229 -31.06 -3.88 3.00
C PRO A 229 -30.97 -4.19 4.50
N ALA A 230 -31.79 -3.54 5.33
CA ALA A 230 -31.83 -3.76 6.76
C ALA A 230 -32.58 -5.03 7.22
N SER A 231 -33.28 -5.70 6.31
CA SER A 231 -34.05 -6.91 6.60
C SER A 231 -34.08 -7.82 5.36
N PRO A 232 -32.92 -8.38 4.96
CA PRO A 232 -32.85 -9.29 3.83
C PRO A 232 -33.65 -10.57 4.11
N THR A 233 -34.33 -11.10 3.08
CA THR A 233 -35.16 -12.30 3.20
C THR A 233 -34.86 -13.30 2.09
N LEU A 234 -34.77 -14.59 2.41
CA LEU A 234 -34.67 -15.63 1.38
C LEU A 234 -35.94 -15.67 0.53
N GLU A 235 -35.76 -15.56 -0.78
CA GLU A 235 -36.82 -15.66 -1.77
C GLU A 235 -36.87 -17.07 -2.37
N GLY A 236 -35.71 -17.69 -2.60
CA GLY A 236 -35.60 -19.06 -3.08
C GLY A 236 -34.20 -19.63 -2.91
N SER A 237 -34.09 -20.95 -3.01
CA SER A 237 -32.82 -21.66 -2.97
C SER A 237 -32.78 -22.80 -3.99
N TYR A 238 -31.58 -23.15 -4.41
CA TYR A 238 -31.34 -24.30 -5.27
C TYR A 238 -30.17 -25.09 -4.69
N ASP A 239 -30.44 -26.34 -4.30
CA ASP A 239 -29.45 -27.22 -3.72
C ASP A 239 -28.39 -27.57 -4.76
N THR A 240 -27.15 -27.21 -4.45
CA THR A 240 -25.95 -27.60 -5.19
C THR A 240 -25.00 -28.23 -4.19
N TRP A 241 -24.14 -29.14 -4.65
CA TRP A 241 -23.36 -29.95 -3.73
C TRP A 241 -22.24 -29.17 -3.03
N SER A 242 -21.63 -28.21 -3.73
CA SER A 242 -20.50 -27.41 -3.28
C SER A 242 -20.38 -26.12 -4.10
N ALA A 243 -21.29 -25.16 -3.89
CA ALA A 243 -21.21 -23.86 -4.57
C ALA A 243 -19.96 -23.09 -4.11
N GLY A 244 -19.08 -22.75 -5.06
CA GLY A 244 -17.83 -22.04 -4.84
C GLY A 244 -17.86 -20.58 -5.29
N GLY A 245 -18.48 -20.31 -6.44
CA GLY A 245 -18.58 -18.98 -7.03
C GLY A 245 -19.89 -18.80 -7.81
N VAL A 246 -20.33 -17.55 -7.98
CA VAL A 246 -21.58 -17.22 -8.67
C VAL A 246 -21.46 -15.95 -9.51
N ALA A 247 -21.88 -16.04 -10.77
CA ALA A 247 -22.10 -14.87 -11.62
C ALA A 247 -23.55 -14.82 -12.11
N VAL A 248 -24.08 -13.62 -12.34
CA VAL A 248 -25.45 -13.43 -12.82
C VAL A 248 -25.43 -12.67 -14.14
N SER A 249 -26.14 -13.18 -15.14
CA SER A 249 -26.36 -12.50 -16.42
C SER A 249 -27.77 -12.77 -16.94
N GLY A 250 -28.53 -11.69 -17.13
CA GLY A 250 -29.93 -11.77 -17.52
C GLY A 250 -30.76 -12.58 -16.51
N ASN A 251 -31.44 -13.62 -17.01
CA ASN A 251 -32.32 -14.48 -16.22
C ASN A 251 -31.62 -15.73 -15.69
N TYR A 252 -30.28 -15.76 -15.65
CA TYR A 252 -29.52 -16.94 -15.25
C TYR A 252 -28.44 -16.60 -14.21
N ALA A 253 -28.33 -17.48 -13.22
CA ALA A 253 -27.18 -17.57 -12.33
C ALA A 253 -26.28 -18.73 -12.79
N TYR A 254 -24.99 -18.47 -12.83
CA TYR A 254 -23.93 -19.38 -13.26
C TYR A 254 -23.11 -19.72 -12.04
N VAL A 255 -23.22 -20.96 -11.57
CA VAL A 255 -22.67 -21.40 -10.29
C VAL A 255 -21.54 -22.40 -10.54
N GLY A 256 -20.35 -22.12 -9.99
CA GLY A 256 -19.28 -23.10 -9.91
C GLY A 256 -19.60 -24.09 -8.81
N ASP A 257 -19.82 -25.36 -9.15
CA ASP A 257 -20.24 -26.42 -8.22
C ASP A 257 -19.13 -27.46 -8.03
N ALA A 258 -17.93 -27.00 -7.67
CA ALA A 258 -16.75 -27.83 -7.45
C ALA A 258 -16.56 -28.90 -8.54
N SER A 259 -16.61 -30.19 -8.19
CA SER A 259 -16.39 -31.31 -9.11
C SER A 259 -17.46 -31.50 -10.19
N ASP A 260 -18.65 -30.90 -10.03
CA ASP A 260 -19.73 -30.96 -11.01
C ASP A 260 -19.63 -29.84 -12.08
N GLY A 261 -18.63 -28.98 -11.96
CA GLY A 261 -18.32 -27.94 -12.94
C GLY A 261 -19.27 -26.75 -12.89
N LEU A 262 -19.81 -26.35 -14.04
CA LEU A 262 -20.73 -25.21 -14.16
C LEU A 262 -22.19 -25.67 -14.13
N ARG A 263 -22.96 -25.13 -13.18
CA ARG A 263 -24.44 -25.18 -13.23
C ARG A 263 -25.01 -23.87 -13.72
N VAL A 264 -26.04 -23.97 -14.56
CA VAL A 264 -26.81 -22.83 -15.07
C VAL A 264 -28.20 -22.90 -14.48
N ILE A 265 -28.52 -21.98 -13.58
CA ILE A 265 -29.80 -21.92 -12.86
C ILE A 265 -30.64 -20.80 -13.45
N ASN A 266 -31.87 -21.10 -13.83
CA ASN A 266 -32.85 -20.10 -14.22
C ASN A 266 -33.37 -19.38 -12.97
N ILE A 267 -33.24 -18.05 -12.98
CA ILE A 267 -33.61 -17.14 -11.89
C ILE A 267 -34.70 -16.14 -12.32
N SER A 268 -35.41 -16.39 -13.43
CA SER A 268 -36.48 -15.49 -13.91
C SER A 268 -37.63 -15.37 -12.90
N THR A 269 -37.81 -16.41 -12.08
CA THR A 269 -38.75 -16.44 -10.97
C THR A 269 -37.97 -16.80 -9.71
N PRO A 270 -37.49 -15.80 -8.94
CA PRO A 270 -36.61 -16.01 -7.78
C PRO A 270 -37.11 -17.03 -6.75
N ALA A 271 -38.43 -17.16 -6.58
CA ALA A 271 -39.05 -18.13 -5.66
C ALA A 271 -39.18 -19.56 -6.22
N SER A 272 -38.89 -19.79 -7.51
CA SER A 272 -39.05 -21.08 -8.19
C SER A 272 -37.87 -21.33 -9.13
N LEU A 273 -36.70 -21.55 -8.54
CA LEU A 273 -35.45 -21.81 -9.26
C LEU A 273 -35.48 -23.20 -9.92
N PHE A 274 -34.86 -23.33 -11.08
CA PHE A 274 -34.64 -24.63 -11.71
C PHE A 274 -33.35 -24.64 -12.52
N GLN A 275 -32.68 -25.79 -12.58
CA GLN A 275 -31.50 -25.96 -13.42
C GLN A 275 -31.91 -25.94 -14.89
N ALA A 276 -31.40 -24.95 -15.62
CA ALA A 276 -31.52 -24.88 -17.07
C ALA A 276 -30.54 -25.85 -17.73
N GLY A 277 -29.29 -25.86 -17.26
CA GLY A 277 -28.21 -26.67 -17.83
C GLY A 277 -27.11 -26.98 -16.83
N ILE A 278 -26.24 -27.93 -17.19
CA ILE A 278 -25.05 -28.33 -16.43
C ILE A 278 -23.94 -28.72 -17.41
N LEU A 279 -22.70 -28.41 -17.06
CA LEU A 279 -21.51 -28.84 -17.78
C LEU A 279 -20.40 -29.17 -16.79
N ASN A 280 -19.96 -30.42 -16.79
CA ASN A 280 -18.79 -30.83 -16.01
C ASN A 280 -17.54 -30.20 -16.62
N THR A 281 -16.75 -29.50 -15.81
CA THR A 281 -15.46 -28.92 -16.21
C THR A 281 -14.31 -29.79 -15.71
N SER A 282 -13.11 -29.60 -16.25
CA SER A 282 -11.91 -30.16 -15.61
C SER A 282 -11.60 -29.39 -14.32
N GLY A 283 -11.23 -30.11 -13.26
CA GLY A 283 -10.91 -29.50 -11.98
C GLY A 283 -12.14 -29.10 -11.16
N SER A 284 -11.89 -28.53 -9.98
CA SER A 284 -12.94 -28.06 -9.07
C SER A 284 -13.32 -26.61 -9.39
N ALA A 285 -14.55 -26.39 -9.88
CA ALA A 285 -15.06 -25.07 -10.24
C ALA A 285 -15.20 -24.16 -9.02
N ARG A 286 -14.47 -23.02 -9.03
CA ARG A 286 -14.48 -21.99 -7.98
C ARG A 286 -15.09 -20.70 -8.53
N GLY A 287 -14.30 -19.64 -8.74
CA GLY A 287 -14.77 -18.37 -9.29
C GLY A 287 -15.37 -18.52 -10.68
N VAL A 288 -16.43 -17.75 -10.93
CA VAL A 288 -17.14 -17.70 -12.20
C VAL A 288 -17.30 -16.25 -12.62
N ALA A 289 -16.94 -15.93 -13.86
CA ALA A 289 -17.25 -14.65 -14.49
C ALA A 289 -18.02 -14.85 -15.78
N VAL A 290 -18.88 -13.90 -16.13
CA VAL A 290 -19.67 -13.94 -17.36
C VAL A 290 -19.41 -12.69 -18.18
N SER A 291 -19.11 -12.87 -19.47
CA SER A 291 -18.96 -11.78 -20.43
C SER A 291 -19.58 -12.16 -21.76
N GLY A 292 -20.62 -11.42 -22.16
CA GLY A 292 -21.40 -11.70 -23.36
C GLY A 292 -22.02 -13.09 -23.33
N SER A 293 -21.69 -13.92 -24.31
CA SER A 293 -22.19 -15.29 -24.47
C SER A 293 -21.30 -16.36 -23.85
N TYR A 294 -20.33 -15.97 -23.01
CA TYR A 294 -19.39 -16.90 -22.41
C TYR A 294 -19.37 -16.79 -20.87
N ALA A 295 -19.31 -17.96 -20.23
CA ALA A 295 -18.92 -18.11 -18.83
C ALA A 295 -17.45 -18.56 -18.78
N TYR A 296 -16.71 -17.99 -17.84
CA TYR A 296 -15.31 -18.27 -17.56
C TYR A 296 -15.23 -18.81 -16.16
N VAL A 297 -14.69 -20.01 -16.00
CA VAL A 297 -14.64 -20.71 -14.71
C VAL A 297 -13.19 -20.94 -14.33
N ALA A 298 -12.82 -20.53 -13.12
CA ALA A 298 -11.57 -20.92 -12.48
C ALA A 298 -11.71 -22.36 -11.96
N GLY A 299 -11.05 -23.30 -12.63
CA GLY A 299 -11.00 -24.71 -12.25
C GLY A 299 -9.74 -25.00 -11.43
N ALA A 300 -9.89 -25.23 -10.14
CA ALA A 300 -8.80 -25.73 -9.30
C ALA A 300 -8.37 -27.16 -9.68
N ASP A 301 -7.31 -27.69 -9.08
CA ASP A 301 -6.85 -29.08 -9.30
C ASP A 301 -6.51 -29.41 -10.77
N ALA A 302 -5.69 -28.56 -11.40
CA ALA A 302 -5.29 -28.61 -12.83
C ALA A 302 -6.45 -28.35 -13.82
N GLY A 303 -7.49 -27.64 -13.38
CA GLY A 303 -8.54 -27.14 -14.28
C GLY A 303 -8.16 -25.86 -15.02
N GLY A 304 -7.33 -24.99 -14.44
CA GLY A 304 -6.98 -23.69 -15.00
C GLY A 304 -8.21 -22.84 -15.37
N LEU A 305 -8.11 -22.10 -16.48
CA LEU A 305 -9.24 -21.35 -17.04
C LEU A 305 -10.09 -22.25 -17.94
N GLN A 306 -11.40 -22.30 -17.71
CA GLN A 306 -12.37 -22.98 -18.56
C GLN A 306 -13.25 -21.93 -19.26
N VAL A 307 -13.40 -22.02 -20.59
CA VAL A 307 -14.21 -21.10 -21.41
C VAL A 307 -15.42 -21.85 -21.95
N ILE A 308 -16.61 -21.40 -21.57
CA ILE A 308 -17.87 -22.11 -21.79
C ILE A 308 -18.83 -21.21 -22.55
N ASP A 309 -19.34 -21.68 -23.69
CA ASP A 309 -20.44 -21.03 -24.41
C ASP A 309 -21.76 -21.28 -23.67
N ILE A 310 -22.42 -20.17 -23.33
CA ILE A 310 -23.69 -20.10 -22.60
C ILE A 310 -24.79 -19.43 -23.44
N SER A 311 -24.59 -19.29 -24.76
CA SER A 311 -25.58 -18.75 -25.70
C SER A 311 -26.90 -19.52 -25.67
N THR A 312 -26.84 -20.82 -25.35
CA THR A 312 -27.99 -21.67 -25.05
C THR A 312 -27.89 -22.17 -23.61
N PRO A 313 -28.50 -21.47 -22.64
CA PRO A 313 -28.36 -21.78 -21.20
C PRO A 313 -28.76 -23.20 -20.80
N SER A 314 -29.60 -23.87 -21.60
CA SER A 314 -30.00 -25.27 -21.36
C SER A 314 -29.03 -26.31 -21.91
N SER A 315 -28.03 -25.89 -22.67
CA SER A 315 -27.00 -26.74 -23.27
C SER A 315 -25.66 -26.01 -23.28
N PRO A 316 -25.10 -25.65 -22.12
CA PRO A 316 -23.76 -25.06 -22.03
C PRO A 316 -22.73 -25.98 -22.68
N ASN A 317 -21.80 -25.40 -23.45
CA ASN A 317 -20.79 -26.17 -24.18
C ASN A 317 -19.39 -25.65 -23.90
N GLN A 318 -18.46 -26.53 -23.56
CA GLN A 318 -17.06 -26.15 -23.40
C GLN A 318 -16.48 -25.75 -24.76
N MET A 319 -16.01 -24.51 -24.87
CA MET A 319 -15.39 -23.98 -26.09
C MET A 319 -13.88 -24.14 -26.08
N GLY A 320 -13.26 -23.86 -24.95
CA GLY A 320 -11.81 -23.92 -24.79
C GLY A 320 -11.40 -24.00 -23.32
N SER A 321 -10.13 -24.21 -23.10
CA SER A 321 -9.51 -24.15 -21.78
C SER A 321 -8.05 -23.74 -21.89
N TYR A 322 -7.52 -23.22 -20.80
CA TYR A 322 -6.10 -22.94 -20.64
C TYR A 322 -5.67 -23.50 -19.28
N ASP A 323 -4.70 -24.41 -19.27
CA ASP A 323 -4.13 -24.97 -18.05
C ASP A 323 -3.17 -23.94 -17.44
N THR A 324 -3.55 -23.36 -16.30
CA THR A 324 -2.71 -22.41 -15.56
C THR A 324 -1.68 -23.18 -14.72
N SER A 325 -0.58 -22.53 -14.36
CA SER A 325 0.51 -23.23 -13.64
C SER A 325 0.17 -23.53 -12.18
N GLY A 326 -0.77 -22.81 -11.60
CA GLY A 326 -1.21 -22.93 -10.20
C GLY A 326 -2.63 -23.47 -10.04
N ILE A 327 -3.22 -23.15 -8.90
CA ILE A 327 -4.61 -23.46 -8.59
C ILE A 327 -5.44 -22.20 -8.85
N ALA A 328 -6.26 -22.22 -9.89
CA ALA A 328 -7.14 -21.10 -10.21
C ALA A 328 -8.26 -20.96 -9.15
N TYR A 329 -8.29 -19.84 -8.44
CA TYR A 329 -9.31 -19.53 -7.43
C TYR A 329 -10.42 -18.63 -7.95
N ASP A 330 -10.05 -17.61 -8.72
CA ASP A 330 -10.97 -16.57 -9.17
C ASP A 330 -10.58 -16.03 -10.54
N VAL A 331 -11.56 -15.46 -11.25
CA VAL A 331 -11.39 -14.93 -12.60
C VAL A 331 -12.18 -13.64 -12.79
N ALA A 332 -11.52 -12.61 -13.34
CA ALA A 332 -12.14 -11.38 -13.78
C ALA A 332 -11.94 -11.19 -15.29
N ILE A 333 -12.94 -10.62 -15.98
CA ILE A 333 -12.90 -10.39 -17.43
C ILE A 333 -12.87 -8.90 -17.73
N SER A 334 -11.90 -8.46 -18.54
CA SER A 334 -11.87 -7.10 -19.09
C SER A 334 -11.47 -7.13 -20.55
N GLY A 335 -12.37 -6.66 -21.42
CA GLY A 335 -12.19 -6.70 -22.87
C GLY A 335 -11.95 -8.12 -23.38
N SER A 336 -10.78 -8.33 -23.99
CA SER A 336 -10.38 -9.61 -24.59
C SER A 336 -9.43 -10.43 -23.70
N TYR A 337 -9.38 -10.12 -22.40
CA TYR A 337 -8.50 -10.78 -21.45
C TYR A 337 -9.27 -11.32 -20.25
N ALA A 338 -8.88 -12.52 -19.81
CA ALA A 338 -9.22 -13.10 -18.52
C ALA A 338 -8.03 -12.96 -17.58
N TYR A 339 -8.29 -12.46 -16.39
CA TYR A 339 -7.33 -12.25 -15.31
C TYR A 339 -7.64 -13.28 -14.24
N VAL A 340 -6.72 -14.20 -13.99
CA VAL A 340 -6.94 -15.35 -13.10
C VAL A 340 -6.03 -15.23 -11.88
N ALA A 341 -6.62 -15.28 -10.68
CA ALA A 341 -5.90 -15.44 -9.43
C ALA A 341 -5.52 -16.91 -9.25
N ASP A 342 -4.24 -17.23 -9.34
CA ASP A 342 -3.73 -18.59 -9.57
C ASP A 342 -2.79 -19.07 -8.43
N ASP A 343 -3.18 -18.82 -7.18
CA ASP A 343 -2.46 -19.25 -5.98
C ASP A 343 -0.98 -18.80 -5.99
N THR A 344 -0.03 -19.73 -5.92
CA THR A 344 1.41 -19.44 -5.92
C THR A 344 1.96 -19.01 -7.29
N SER A 345 1.15 -19.06 -8.34
CA SER A 345 1.52 -18.53 -9.66
C SER A 345 1.11 -17.06 -9.84
N GLY A 346 0.53 -16.45 -8.80
CA GLY A 346 0.12 -15.06 -8.79
C GLY A 346 -1.01 -14.74 -9.77
N LEU A 347 -0.84 -13.67 -10.54
CA LEU A 347 -1.80 -13.23 -11.56
C LEU A 347 -1.43 -13.82 -12.92
N GLN A 348 -2.35 -14.57 -13.53
CA GLN A 348 -2.24 -15.03 -14.91
C GLN A 348 -3.14 -14.17 -15.81
N VAL A 349 -2.59 -13.64 -16.91
CA VAL A 349 -3.32 -12.83 -17.89
C VAL A 349 -3.46 -13.62 -19.18
N ILE A 350 -4.68 -14.04 -19.49
CA ILE A 350 -4.98 -14.95 -20.60
C ILE A 350 -5.77 -14.20 -21.67
N ASN A 351 -5.26 -14.19 -22.89
CA ASN A 351 -5.97 -13.66 -24.05
C ASN A 351 -7.08 -14.64 -24.47
N ILE A 352 -8.31 -14.16 -24.43
CA ILE A 352 -9.55 -14.89 -24.75
C ILE A 352 -10.21 -14.37 -26.04
N SER A 353 -9.48 -13.64 -26.89
CA SER A 353 -9.98 -13.15 -28.19
C SER A 353 -10.49 -14.28 -29.08
N ASN A 354 -9.87 -15.46 -28.98
CA ASN A 354 -10.40 -16.71 -29.52
C ASN A 354 -10.84 -17.61 -28.36
N PRO A 355 -12.14 -17.70 -28.04
CA PRO A 355 -12.62 -18.47 -26.90
C PRO A 355 -12.38 -19.99 -27.04
N ALA A 356 -12.15 -20.48 -28.26
CA ALA A 356 -11.83 -21.89 -28.51
C ALA A 356 -10.35 -22.23 -28.30
N SER A 357 -9.48 -21.22 -28.20
CA SER A 357 -8.04 -21.41 -28.04
C SER A 357 -7.46 -20.23 -27.24
N PRO A 358 -7.80 -20.11 -25.94
CA PRO A 358 -7.19 -19.12 -25.07
C PRO A 358 -5.67 -19.31 -25.00
N ILE A 359 -4.92 -18.20 -24.92
CA ILE A 359 -3.45 -18.22 -24.84
C ILE A 359 -2.96 -17.28 -23.74
N LEU A 360 -1.87 -17.64 -23.06
CA LEU A 360 -1.24 -16.76 -22.10
C LEU A 360 -0.72 -15.50 -22.78
N ALA A 361 -1.11 -14.33 -22.27
CA ALA A 361 -0.59 -13.04 -22.68
C ALA A 361 0.60 -12.64 -21.80
N GLY A 362 0.45 -12.76 -20.48
CA GLY A 362 1.47 -12.39 -19.50
C GLY A 362 1.16 -12.95 -18.11
N THR A 363 2.13 -12.81 -17.20
CA THR A 363 2.03 -13.27 -15.81
C THR A 363 2.64 -12.24 -14.89
N TYR A 364 2.17 -12.19 -13.65
CA TYR A 364 2.83 -11.48 -12.58
C TYR A 364 2.86 -12.36 -11.33
N ASP A 365 4.06 -12.72 -10.89
CA ASP A 365 4.29 -13.49 -9.66
C ASP A 365 4.07 -12.58 -8.46
N THR A 366 2.96 -12.80 -7.74
CA THR A 366 2.65 -12.04 -6.52
C THR A 366 3.42 -12.61 -5.33
N SER A 367 3.61 -11.81 -4.29
CA SER A 367 4.41 -12.22 -3.12
C SER A 367 3.76 -13.29 -2.25
N GLY A 368 2.44 -13.49 -2.39
CA GLY A 368 1.65 -14.43 -1.61
C GLY A 368 0.88 -15.43 -2.47
N ASN A 369 -0.35 -15.73 -2.05
CA ASN A 369 -1.22 -16.67 -2.73
C ASN A 369 -2.42 -15.91 -3.30
N ALA A 370 -2.48 -15.74 -4.62
CA ALA A 370 -3.58 -15.04 -5.26
C ALA A 370 -4.90 -15.83 -5.08
N ARG A 371 -5.88 -15.22 -4.40
CA ARG A 371 -7.19 -15.81 -4.08
C ARG A 371 -8.36 -15.17 -4.80
N GLY A 372 -8.35 -13.84 -4.93
CA GLY A 372 -9.42 -13.07 -5.55
C GLY A 372 -8.85 -12.02 -6.50
N VAL A 373 -9.57 -11.71 -7.56
CA VAL A 373 -9.15 -10.71 -8.54
C VAL A 373 -10.32 -9.86 -9.02
N ALA A 374 -10.13 -8.54 -9.02
CA ALA A 374 -11.04 -7.60 -9.66
C ALA A 374 -10.27 -6.71 -10.63
N VAL A 375 -10.93 -6.25 -11.69
CA VAL A 375 -10.33 -5.37 -12.69
C VAL A 375 -11.14 -4.08 -12.79
N SER A 376 -10.45 -2.94 -12.74
CA SER A 376 -11.04 -1.62 -12.95
C SER A 376 -10.06 -0.73 -13.72
N GLY A 377 -10.51 -0.20 -14.85
CA GLY A 377 -9.65 0.58 -15.75
C GLY A 377 -8.42 -0.22 -16.19
N ASN A 378 -7.23 0.33 -15.90
CA ASN A 378 -5.93 -0.26 -16.27
C ASN A 378 -5.31 -1.09 -15.15
N TYR A 379 -6.05 -1.41 -14.08
CA TYR A 379 -5.49 -2.09 -12.92
C TYR A 379 -6.24 -3.40 -12.63
N ALA A 380 -5.46 -4.43 -12.32
CA ALA A 380 -5.91 -5.62 -11.63
C ALA A 380 -5.61 -5.48 -10.13
N TYR A 381 -6.62 -5.73 -9.32
CA TYR A 381 -6.57 -5.71 -7.86
C TYR A 381 -6.65 -7.16 -7.41
N VAL A 382 -5.60 -7.65 -6.75
CA VAL A 382 -5.48 -9.05 -6.35
C VAL A 382 -5.46 -9.14 -4.83
N ALA A 383 -6.40 -9.89 -4.27
CA ALA A 383 -6.37 -10.34 -2.88
C ALA A 383 -5.37 -11.50 -2.78
N ASP A 384 -4.21 -11.24 -2.19
CA ASP A 384 -3.01 -12.09 -2.23
C ASP A 384 -2.75 -12.80 -0.89
N TYR A 385 -3.83 -13.22 -0.21
CA TYR A 385 -3.79 -13.93 1.07
C TYR A 385 -3.02 -13.14 2.14
N SER A 386 -2.00 -13.74 2.78
CA SER A 386 -1.18 -13.12 3.82
C SER A 386 -0.36 -11.92 3.35
N ALA A 387 -0.30 -11.68 2.04
CA ALA A 387 0.38 -10.53 1.49
C ALA A 387 -0.53 -9.29 1.46
N GLY A 388 -1.85 -9.45 1.57
CA GLY A 388 -2.83 -8.38 1.50
C GLY A 388 -3.27 -8.05 0.07
N LEU A 389 -3.48 -6.76 -0.23
CA LEU A 389 -3.90 -6.28 -1.54
C LEU A 389 -2.69 -5.97 -2.44
N ARG A 390 -2.74 -6.41 -3.69
CA ARG A 390 -1.78 -6.07 -4.75
C ARG A 390 -2.49 -5.31 -5.86
N ILE A 391 -1.91 -4.20 -6.31
CA ILE A 391 -2.44 -3.36 -7.39
C ILE A 391 -1.45 -3.43 -8.54
N ILE A 392 -1.87 -4.05 -9.64
CA ILE A 392 -1.02 -4.39 -10.78
C ILE A 392 -1.52 -3.62 -12.00
N ASP A 393 -0.66 -2.83 -12.64
CA ASP A 393 -0.91 -2.22 -13.94
C ASP A 393 -0.97 -3.32 -15.02
N ILE A 394 -2.08 -3.33 -15.74
CA ILE A 394 -2.41 -4.25 -16.82
C ILE A 394 -2.63 -3.52 -18.14
N SER A 395 -2.20 -2.26 -18.26
CA SER A 395 -2.23 -1.47 -19.50
C SER A 395 -1.46 -2.14 -20.64
N ASN A 396 -0.41 -2.89 -20.30
CA ASN A 396 0.22 -3.88 -21.17
C ASN A 396 -0.04 -5.30 -20.63
N PRO A 397 -1.08 -6.01 -21.12
CA PRO A 397 -1.41 -7.36 -20.67
C PRO A 397 -0.28 -8.39 -20.83
N ALA A 398 0.69 -8.12 -21.71
CA ALA A 398 1.83 -9.02 -21.92
C ALA A 398 2.97 -8.82 -20.91
N SER A 399 2.96 -7.72 -20.17
CA SER A 399 3.97 -7.40 -19.15
C SER A 399 3.32 -6.61 -18.01
N PRO A 400 2.46 -7.25 -17.19
CA PRO A 400 1.87 -6.58 -16.04
C PRO A 400 2.95 -6.15 -15.04
N THR A 401 2.74 -5.04 -14.35
CA THR A 401 3.71 -4.49 -13.38
C THR A 401 3.02 -4.07 -12.09
N LEU A 402 3.60 -4.42 -10.94
CA LEU A 402 3.10 -3.95 -9.65
C LEU A 402 3.26 -2.44 -9.52
N VAL A 403 2.17 -1.79 -9.09
CA VAL A 403 2.10 -0.33 -8.87
C VAL A 403 2.04 -0.01 -7.39
N GLY A 404 1.23 -0.75 -6.63
CA GLY A 404 1.04 -0.50 -5.22
C GLY A 404 0.67 -1.76 -4.44
N THR A 405 0.91 -1.70 -3.15
CA THR A 405 0.60 -2.77 -2.20
C THR A 405 -0.05 -2.20 -0.97
N TYR A 406 -1.01 -2.92 -0.40
CA TYR A 406 -1.51 -2.62 0.93
C TYR A 406 -1.53 -3.90 1.76
N ASP A 407 -0.79 -3.90 2.88
CA ASP A 407 -0.78 -5.02 3.82
C ASP A 407 -2.06 -4.99 4.66
N THR A 408 -2.94 -5.97 4.43
CA THR A 408 -4.15 -6.12 5.23
C THR A 408 -3.81 -6.89 6.50
N SER A 409 -4.55 -6.69 7.59
CA SER A 409 -4.19 -7.29 8.88
C SER A 409 -4.51 -8.79 8.97
N GLY A 410 -5.19 -9.35 7.96
CA GLY A 410 -5.61 -10.75 7.90
C GLY A 410 -5.28 -11.44 6.57
N ASP A 411 -6.07 -12.46 6.25
CA ASP A 411 -5.93 -13.27 5.04
C ASP A 411 -6.87 -12.73 3.96
N SER A 412 -6.36 -11.91 3.05
CA SER A 412 -7.13 -11.36 1.92
C SER A 412 -7.61 -12.48 0.97
N ARG A 413 -8.92 -12.66 0.84
CA ARG A 413 -9.52 -13.74 0.03
C ARG A 413 -10.31 -13.28 -1.20
N GLY A 414 -10.90 -12.09 -1.14
CA GLY A 414 -11.72 -11.56 -2.22
C GLY A 414 -11.63 -10.04 -2.24
N VAL A 415 -11.85 -9.47 -3.42
CA VAL A 415 -11.76 -8.03 -3.64
C VAL A 415 -12.84 -7.60 -4.63
N ALA A 416 -13.51 -6.50 -4.34
CA ALA A 416 -14.35 -5.79 -5.30
C ALA A 416 -14.00 -4.31 -5.34
N ILE A 417 -14.21 -3.71 -6.52
CA ILE A 417 -13.89 -2.31 -6.77
C ILE A 417 -15.17 -1.53 -7.00
N SER A 418 -15.33 -0.40 -6.30
CA SER A 418 -16.41 0.56 -6.55
C SER A 418 -15.86 1.98 -6.42
N GLY A 419 -15.84 2.70 -7.54
CA GLY A 419 -15.24 4.03 -7.62
C GLY A 419 -13.75 3.99 -7.24
N ASN A 420 -13.38 4.78 -6.22
CA ASN A 420 -12.01 4.91 -5.73
C ASN A 420 -11.72 4.01 -4.52
N PHE A 421 -12.50 2.95 -4.31
CA PHE A 421 -12.33 2.06 -3.16
C PHE A 421 -12.23 0.60 -3.58
N ALA A 422 -11.30 -0.11 -2.94
CA ALA A 422 -11.23 -1.56 -2.94
C ALA A 422 -11.81 -2.11 -1.63
N TYR A 423 -12.75 -3.06 -1.75
CA TYR A 423 -13.45 -3.72 -0.67
C TYR A 423 -12.89 -5.13 -0.55
N VAL A 424 -12.07 -5.37 0.47
CA VAL A 424 -11.30 -6.60 0.62
C VAL A 424 -11.88 -7.43 1.76
N GLY A 425 -12.30 -8.66 1.44
CA GLY A 425 -12.63 -9.66 2.45
C GLY A 425 -11.34 -10.22 3.04
N ASP A 426 -11.10 -9.94 4.32
CA ASP A 426 -9.81 -10.12 4.99
C ASP A 426 -9.89 -11.15 6.13
N TYR A 427 -10.75 -12.16 5.98
CA TYR A 427 -10.93 -13.24 6.97
C TYR A 427 -11.35 -12.71 8.36
N ALA A 428 -10.48 -12.78 9.38
CA ALA A 428 -10.80 -12.45 10.77
C ALA A 428 -11.00 -10.93 11.03
N PRO A 429 -10.17 -10.02 10.48
CA PRO A 429 -10.46 -8.58 10.44
C PRO A 429 -11.74 -8.16 9.71
N GLY A 430 -12.44 -9.08 9.04
CA GLY A 430 -13.71 -8.82 8.36
C GLY A 430 -13.53 -8.11 7.02
N LEU A 431 -14.19 -6.96 6.86
CA LEU A 431 -14.14 -6.17 5.63
C LEU A 431 -13.19 -4.97 5.80
N GLN A 432 -12.16 -4.89 4.94
CA GLN A 432 -11.29 -3.73 4.82
C GLN A 432 -11.71 -2.88 3.61
N VAL A 433 -11.81 -1.57 3.76
CA VAL A 433 -12.08 -0.62 2.67
C VAL A 433 -10.84 0.23 2.47
N ILE A 434 -10.20 0.07 1.31
CA ILE A 434 -8.94 0.69 0.95
C ILE A 434 -9.22 1.79 -0.07
N ASP A 435 -8.80 3.02 0.22
CA ASP A 435 -8.75 4.13 -0.74
C ASP A 435 -7.64 3.84 -1.76
N ILE A 436 -8.05 3.74 -3.02
CA ILE A 436 -7.22 3.47 -4.20
C ILE A 436 -7.26 4.63 -5.19
N SER A 437 -7.64 5.83 -4.73
CA SER A 437 -7.62 7.04 -5.56
C SER A 437 -6.22 7.38 -6.09
N ASP A 438 -5.18 6.94 -5.38
CA ASP A 438 -3.80 6.87 -5.81
C ASP A 438 -3.33 5.39 -5.76
N PRO A 439 -3.34 4.68 -6.90
CA PRO A 439 -3.01 3.26 -6.96
C PRO A 439 -1.59 2.91 -6.49
N ALA A 440 -0.64 3.85 -6.53
CA ALA A 440 0.73 3.62 -6.07
C ALA A 440 0.85 3.69 -4.54
N TYR A 441 -0.07 4.41 -3.90
CA TYR A 441 -0.06 4.65 -2.45
C TYR A 441 -1.45 4.40 -1.84
N PRO A 442 -1.96 3.15 -1.91
CA PRO A 442 -3.25 2.81 -1.32
C PRO A 442 -3.25 3.01 0.20
N SER A 443 -4.41 3.33 0.77
CA SER A 443 -4.51 3.58 2.21
C SER A 443 -5.83 3.09 2.82
N LEU A 444 -5.83 2.72 4.10
CA LEU A 444 -7.05 2.30 4.78
C LEU A 444 -8.01 3.47 4.95
N ALA A 445 -9.22 3.32 4.39
CA ALA A 445 -10.31 4.26 4.55
C ALA A 445 -11.27 3.85 5.68
N GLY A 446 -11.47 2.54 5.89
CA GLY A 446 -12.32 2.04 6.96
C GLY A 446 -12.23 0.54 7.13
N THR A 447 -12.63 0.06 8.31
CA THR A 447 -12.66 -1.36 8.65
C THR A 447 -14.01 -1.68 9.28
N TYR A 448 -14.60 -2.81 8.90
CA TYR A 448 -15.72 -3.42 9.60
C TYR A 448 -15.25 -4.75 10.19
N ASP A 449 -14.92 -4.70 11.48
CA ASP A 449 -14.38 -5.84 12.22
C ASP A 449 -15.49 -6.83 12.58
N THR A 450 -15.27 -8.10 12.19
CA THR A 450 -16.15 -9.23 12.51
C THR A 450 -15.52 -10.26 13.43
N SER A 451 -14.36 -9.96 14.03
CA SER A 451 -13.57 -10.85 14.89
C SER A 451 -14.31 -11.42 16.12
N GLY A 452 -15.47 -10.84 16.48
CA GLY A 452 -16.38 -11.37 17.49
C GLY A 452 -17.35 -12.46 17.00
N THR A 453 -17.30 -12.81 15.71
CA THR A 453 -18.16 -13.82 15.08
C THR A 453 -17.34 -15.03 14.65
N SER A 454 -17.91 -16.23 14.70
CA SER A 454 -17.23 -17.49 14.34
C SER A 454 -17.06 -17.70 12.83
N GLY A 455 -17.04 -16.62 12.04
CA GLY A 455 -17.11 -16.64 10.58
C GLY A 455 -16.07 -15.71 9.94
N ASN A 456 -15.77 -15.97 8.67
CA ASN A 456 -14.71 -15.30 7.93
C ASN A 456 -15.27 -14.60 6.69
N ALA A 457 -14.82 -13.37 6.39
CA ALA A 457 -15.19 -12.67 5.16
C ALA A 457 -14.45 -13.27 3.95
N TYR A 458 -15.18 -13.66 2.90
CA TYR A 458 -14.59 -14.17 1.65
C TYR A 458 -14.61 -13.15 0.54
N VAL A 459 -15.79 -12.73 0.08
CA VAL A 459 -15.95 -11.81 -1.05
C VAL A 459 -16.97 -10.74 -0.69
N ALA A 460 -16.70 -9.51 -1.12
CA ALA A 460 -17.65 -8.41 -1.06
C ALA A 460 -18.14 -8.08 -2.47
N ALA A 461 -19.44 -7.92 -2.67
CA ALA A 461 -19.99 -7.22 -3.84
C ALA A 461 -20.49 -5.84 -3.39
N VAL A 462 -20.43 -4.83 -4.26
CA VAL A 462 -20.85 -3.47 -3.90
C VAL A 462 -21.96 -3.00 -4.83
N SER A 463 -23.05 -2.50 -4.25
CA SER A 463 -24.14 -1.89 -5.01
C SER A 463 -24.72 -0.70 -4.24
N GLY A 464 -24.70 0.47 -4.88
CA GLY A 464 -25.06 1.72 -4.22
C GLY A 464 -24.19 1.99 -2.99
N ASN A 465 -24.82 2.25 -1.85
CA ASN A 465 -24.14 2.54 -0.58
C ASN A 465 -24.00 1.29 0.31
N TYR A 466 -24.03 0.08 -0.28
CA TYR A 466 -23.94 -1.16 0.48
C TYR A 466 -22.86 -2.07 -0.07
N ALA A 467 -22.06 -2.64 0.84
CA ALA A 467 -21.22 -3.79 0.59
C ALA A 467 -21.94 -5.05 1.09
N TYR A 468 -21.99 -6.08 0.26
CA TYR A 468 -22.63 -7.36 0.48
C TYR A 468 -21.53 -8.38 0.64
N VAL A 469 -21.38 -8.95 1.82
CA VAL A 469 -20.23 -9.81 2.14
C VAL A 469 -20.72 -11.22 2.43
N ALA A 470 -20.13 -12.18 1.74
CA ALA A 470 -20.28 -13.59 2.04
C ALA A 470 -19.42 -13.94 3.26
N TYR A 471 -20.07 -14.35 4.35
CA TYR A 471 -19.44 -14.70 5.61
C TYR A 471 -19.61 -16.19 5.94
N ASP A 472 -18.47 -16.85 6.21
CA ASP A 472 -18.43 -18.25 6.63
C ASP A 472 -19.37 -18.51 7.80
N GLY A 473 -20.27 -19.50 7.69
CA GLY A 473 -21.21 -19.87 8.75
C GLY A 473 -22.20 -18.79 9.22
N GLN A 474 -22.26 -17.64 8.54
CA GLN A 474 -23.13 -16.49 8.90
C GLN A 474 -23.94 -15.96 7.71
N GLY A 475 -23.76 -16.53 6.53
CA GLY A 475 -24.49 -16.16 5.33
C GLY A 475 -24.11 -14.81 4.74
N LEU A 476 -25.11 -14.03 4.39
CA LEU A 476 -24.97 -12.69 3.83
C LEU A 476 -24.97 -11.65 4.94
N GLN A 477 -23.96 -10.79 4.97
CA GLN A 477 -24.03 -9.51 5.69
C GLN A 477 -24.14 -8.36 4.71
N VAL A 478 -24.97 -7.37 5.06
CA VAL A 478 -25.17 -6.14 4.31
C VAL A 478 -24.62 -5.01 5.15
N ILE A 479 -23.51 -4.44 4.69
CA ILE A 479 -22.76 -3.39 5.37
C ILE A 479 -23.09 -2.06 4.71
N SER A 480 -23.60 -1.10 5.49
CA SER A 480 -23.80 0.28 5.04
C SER A 480 -22.46 0.97 4.89
N ILE A 481 -22.30 1.67 3.78
CA ILE A 481 -21.16 2.53 3.47
C ILE A 481 -21.62 3.97 3.71
N ASP A 482 -21.41 4.41 4.94
CA ASP A 482 -21.87 5.71 5.42
C ASP A 482 -20.73 6.74 5.39
N ASN A 483 -21.07 8.01 5.17
CA ASN A 483 -20.17 9.16 5.39
C ASN A 483 -18.78 9.00 4.76
N VAL A 484 -18.72 8.83 3.44
CA VAL A 484 -17.45 8.91 2.70
C VAL A 484 -16.96 10.36 2.72
N THR A 485 -15.91 10.63 3.48
CA THR A 485 -15.31 11.97 3.55
C THR A 485 -13.87 11.93 3.10
N ARG A 486 -13.50 12.82 2.18
CA ARG A 486 -12.11 13.04 1.79
C ARG A 486 -11.68 14.43 2.25
N PRO A 487 -10.60 14.57 3.03
CA PRO A 487 -10.02 15.87 3.33
C PRO A 487 -9.69 16.58 2.02
N ASN A 488 -10.20 17.80 1.86
CA ASN A 488 -9.90 18.61 0.69
C ASN A 488 -8.62 19.43 0.86
N ALA A 489 -7.95 19.38 2.00
CA ALA A 489 -6.69 20.10 2.25
C ALA A 489 -5.48 19.49 1.52
N PHE A 490 -5.58 18.22 1.09
CA PHE A 490 -4.44 17.44 0.57
C PHE A 490 -4.65 16.98 -0.85
N SER A 491 -3.55 16.82 -1.59
CA SER A 491 -3.57 16.25 -2.92
C SER A 491 -4.02 14.78 -2.91
N VAL A 492 -4.74 14.37 -3.95
CA VAL A 492 -5.05 12.95 -4.16
C VAL A 492 -3.78 12.18 -4.48
N ALA A 493 -2.94 12.70 -5.38
CA ALA A 493 -1.65 12.11 -5.72
C ALA A 493 -0.66 12.25 -4.55
N SER A 494 0.21 11.27 -4.43
CA SER A 494 1.38 11.26 -3.56
C SER A 494 2.64 11.27 -4.43
N ASP A 495 3.75 11.69 -3.85
CA ASP A 495 5.07 11.71 -4.49
C ASP A 495 6.12 11.24 -3.48
N SER A 496 7.33 10.94 -3.96
CA SER A 496 8.42 10.43 -3.15
C SER A 496 9.73 11.18 -3.38
N ALA A 497 10.49 11.31 -2.32
CA ALA A 497 11.81 11.93 -2.38
C ALA A 497 12.90 10.86 -2.42
N SER A 498 13.73 10.88 -3.45
CA SER A 498 14.86 9.97 -3.62
C SER A 498 16.15 10.52 -3.00
N LEU A 499 17.02 9.64 -2.51
CA LEU A 499 18.31 9.95 -1.91
C LEU A 499 19.36 8.92 -2.36
N THR A 500 20.57 9.37 -2.69
CA THR A 500 21.72 8.47 -2.84
C THR A 500 22.59 8.49 -1.59
N VAL A 501 22.80 7.34 -0.99
CA VAL A 501 23.70 7.15 0.14
C VAL A 501 25.04 6.61 -0.36
N THR A 502 26.10 7.40 -0.17
CA THR A 502 27.46 7.06 -0.61
C THR A 502 28.19 6.28 0.48
N PRO A 503 28.88 5.19 0.13
CA PRO A 503 29.64 4.42 1.10
C PRO A 503 30.84 5.20 1.65
N VAL A 504 31.28 4.84 2.85
CA VAL A 504 32.44 5.42 3.56
C VAL A 504 33.24 4.29 4.19
N ASN A 505 34.57 4.31 4.01
CA ASN A 505 35.45 3.34 4.64
C ASN A 505 35.29 3.29 6.17
N ASP A 506 34.87 2.14 6.67
CA ASP A 506 34.69 1.88 8.10
C ASP A 506 35.94 1.31 8.79
N ALA A 507 36.10 1.60 10.07
CA ALA A 507 37.22 1.07 10.85
C ALA A 507 37.07 -0.45 11.10
N PRO A 508 38.16 -1.25 11.04
CA PRO A 508 38.10 -2.69 11.31
C PRO A 508 37.49 -3.04 12.66
N ALA A 509 36.61 -4.05 12.68
CA ALA A 509 35.90 -4.47 13.88
C ALA A 509 36.43 -5.79 14.46
N LEU A 510 36.38 -5.93 15.80
CA LEU A 510 36.67 -7.19 16.49
C LEU A 510 35.52 -8.18 16.27
N THR A 511 35.76 -9.26 15.54
CA THR A 511 34.73 -10.24 15.14
C THR A 511 34.62 -11.42 16.10
N ALA A 512 35.70 -11.76 16.82
CA ALA A 512 35.68 -12.78 17.87
C ALA A 512 36.83 -12.59 18.87
N GLY A 513 36.67 -13.17 20.05
CA GLY A 513 37.65 -13.11 21.14
C GLY A 513 37.41 -11.95 22.10
N SER A 514 38.24 -11.85 23.13
CA SER A 514 38.21 -10.77 24.12
C SER A 514 39.62 -10.29 24.40
N LEU A 515 39.79 -8.96 24.53
CA LEU A 515 41.05 -8.34 24.91
C LEU A 515 41.11 -8.23 26.44
N SER A 516 41.21 -9.37 27.12
CA SER A 516 41.32 -9.44 28.57
C SER A 516 42.65 -10.07 28.97
N PHE A 517 43.35 -9.42 29.90
CA PHE A 517 44.57 -9.94 30.51
C PHE A 517 44.41 -10.01 32.03
N SER A 518 44.70 -11.16 32.62
CA SER A 518 44.63 -11.34 34.07
C SER A 518 45.87 -10.77 34.75
N ALA A 519 45.71 -10.24 35.96
CA ALA A 519 46.86 -9.86 36.78
C ALA A 519 47.78 -11.07 37.00
N VAL A 520 49.07 -10.84 36.89
CA VAL A 520 50.12 -11.84 37.07
C VAL A 520 51.06 -11.39 38.17
N ASN A 521 51.67 -12.33 38.88
CA ASN A 521 52.65 -11.98 39.90
C ASN A 521 53.89 -11.37 39.23
N GLU A 522 54.57 -10.47 39.93
CA GLU A 522 55.93 -10.07 39.57
C GLU A 522 56.80 -11.34 39.42
N ASP A 523 57.73 -11.31 38.46
CA ASP A 523 58.62 -12.43 38.13
C ASP A 523 57.99 -13.74 37.64
N SER A 524 56.67 -13.80 37.47
CA SER A 524 55.99 -15.01 36.99
C SER A 524 56.40 -15.46 35.57
N ALA A 525 57.00 -14.57 34.77
CA ALA A 525 57.41 -14.85 33.39
C ALA A 525 58.78 -14.24 33.03
N ASN A 526 59.71 -14.12 33.98
CA ASN A 526 61.02 -13.49 33.73
C ASN A 526 61.98 -14.38 32.90
N ALA A 527 61.92 -15.70 33.05
CA ALA A 527 62.76 -16.64 32.31
C ALA A 527 62.17 -17.02 30.94
N THR A 528 60.90 -17.43 30.91
CA THR A 528 60.20 -17.96 29.73
C THR A 528 58.98 -17.10 29.41
N ALA A 529 58.81 -16.73 28.13
CA ALA A 529 57.70 -15.90 27.71
C ALA A 529 56.36 -16.67 27.81
N ALA A 530 55.37 -16.05 28.45
CA ALA A 530 54.02 -16.59 28.65
C ALA A 530 53.03 -16.00 27.64
N SER A 531 51.94 -16.71 27.33
CA SER A 531 50.94 -16.27 26.35
C SER A 531 50.18 -15.03 26.82
N LEU A 532 49.84 -14.13 25.89
CA LEU A 532 48.90 -13.03 26.13
C LEU A 532 47.43 -13.45 26.06
N GLY A 533 47.14 -14.68 25.63
CA GLY A 533 45.75 -15.20 25.54
C GLY A 533 44.96 -14.70 24.34
N LEU A 534 45.61 -14.12 23.33
CA LEU A 534 44.96 -13.52 22.16
C LEU A 534 44.60 -14.53 21.04
N SER A 535 44.69 -15.84 21.29
CA SER A 535 44.54 -16.86 20.24
C SER A 535 43.16 -16.91 19.60
N ALA A 536 42.13 -16.40 20.28
CA ALA A 536 40.76 -16.32 19.76
C ALA A 536 40.41 -14.95 19.16
N VAL A 537 41.34 -13.98 19.20
CA VAL A 537 41.12 -12.61 18.72
C VAL A 537 41.16 -12.60 17.20
N THR A 538 40.07 -12.17 16.59
CA THR A 538 39.95 -12.01 15.12
C THR A 538 39.33 -10.67 14.79
N TYR A 539 39.75 -10.10 13.66
CA TYR A 539 39.23 -8.85 13.13
C TYR A 539 38.71 -9.10 11.71
N GLY A 540 37.67 -8.38 11.33
CA GLY A 540 37.15 -8.31 9.96
C GLY A 540 37.08 -6.86 9.47
N PRO A 541 36.69 -6.64 8.20
CA PRO A 541 36.23 -5.34 7.74
C PRO A 541 35.19 -4.76 8.70
N GLY A 542 35.24 -3.45 8.93
CA GLY A 542 34.18 -2.75 9.66
C GLY A 542 32.89 -2.69 8.85
N GLY A 543 31.86 -2.05 9.40
CA GLY A 543 30.78 -1.56 8.55
C GLY A 543 29.85 -2.58 7.88
N GLY A 544 29.45 -2.24 6.66
CA GLY A 544 28.39 -2.87 5.88
C GLY A 544 28.85 -3.86 4.80
N THR A 545 27.96 -4.13 3.85
CA THR A 545 28.24 -5.02 2.72
C THR A 545 29.18 -4.41 1.69
N ASP A 546 29.24 -3.09 1.64
CA ASP A 546 30.19 -2.30 0.85
C ASP A 546 31.64 -2.59 1.25
N GLU A 547 31.86 -2.93 2.52
CA GLU A 547 33.16 -3.28 3.09
C GLU A 547 33.60 -4.75 2.82
N SER A 548 32.74 -5.58 2.22
CA SER A 548 33.00 -7.02 2.05
C SER A 548 34.22 -7.36 1.18
N GLY A 549 34.67 -6.43 0.34
CA GLY A 549 35.87 -6.55 -0.48
C GLY A 549 37.17 -6.09 0.19
N GLN A 550 37.09 -5.50 1.39
CA GLN A 550 38.25 -4.97 2.10
C GLN A 550 39.10 -6.07 2.71
N THR A 551 40.41 -5.80 2.82
CA THR A 551 41.37 -6.70 3.45
C THR A 551 42.16 -5.99 4.53
N LEU A 552 42.34 -6.63 5.68
CA LEU A 552 43.17 -6.12 6.76
C LEU A 552 44.64 -6.15 6.35
N THR A 553 45.27 -4.98 6.30
CA THR A 553 46.62 -4.82 5.75
C THR A 553 47.68 -4.77 6.84
N THR A 554 47.39 -4.19 8.01
CA THR A 554 48.41 -3.94 9.04
C THR A 554 47.89 -4.12 10.47
N TYR A 555 48.74 -4.72 11.34
CA TYR A 555 48.57 -4.76 12.79
C TYR A 555 49.83 -4.15 13.43
N THR A 556 49.71 -3.00 14.09
CA THR A 556 50.88 -2.27 14.62
C THR A 556 50.80 -2.17 16.14
N ILE A 557 51.81 -2.66 16.85
CA ILE A 557 51.91 -2.49 18.31
C ILE A 557 52.27 -1.04 18.62
N THR A 558 51.44 -0.29 19.34
CA THR A 558 51.64 1.15 19.54
C THR A 558 52.25 1.52 20.89
N ALA A 559 51.97 0.74 21.94
CA ALA A 559 52.59 0.94 23.24
C ALA A 559 52.72 -0.37 24.01
N ILE A 560 53.86 -0.55 24.69
CA ILE A 560 54.14 -1.70 25.56
C ILE A 560 54.44 -1.14 26.97
N PRO A 561 53.79 -1.63 28.04
CA PRO A 561 54.11 -1.19 29.40
C PRO A 561 55.56 -1.51 29.79
N SER A 562 56.22 -0.60 30.52
CA SER A 562 57.65 -0.71 30.85
C SER A 562 58.03 -1.91 31.73
N PHE A 563 57.05 -2.53 32.39
CA PHE A 563 57.23 -3.69 33.26
C PHE A 563 57.09 -5.04 32.51
N VAL A 564 56.84 -5.03 31.19
CA VAL A 564 56.87 -6.23 30.35
C VAL A 564 57.67 -6.02 29.06
N THR A 565 58.15 -7.11 28.48
CA THR A 565 58.68 -7.17 27.11
C THR A 565 57.87 -8.15 26.28
N LEU A 566 57.68 -7.84 25.01
CA LEU A 566 56.79 -8.58 24.11
C LEU A 566 57.60 -9.44 23.13
N TYR A 567 57.12 -10.65 22.84
CA TYR A 567 57.77 -11.61 21.96
C TYR A 567 56.75 -12.28 21.04
N LYS A 568 57.16 -12.54 19.79
CA LYS A 568 56.43 -13.42 18.87
C LYS A 568 56.54 -14.88 19.34
N ALA A 569 55.65 -15.74 18.83
CA ALA A 569 55.68 -17.17 19.15
C ALA A 569 57.03 -17.87 18.81
N ASN A 570 57.76 -17.34 17.81
CA ASN A 570 59.09 -17.82 17.39
C ASN A 570 60.25 -17.31 18.27
N GLY A 571 59.98 -16.48 19.28
CA GLY A 571 60.99 -15.95 20.20
C GLY A 571 61.60 -14.60 19.83
N ASN A 572 61.24 -14.01 18.69
CA ASN A 572 61.70 -12.66 18.33
C ASN A 572 61.00 -11.61 19.19
N GLN A 573 61.77 -10.65 19.73
CA GLN A 573 61.21 -9.53 20.49
C GLN A 573 60.42 -8.59 19.57
N VAL A 574 59.35 -8.01 20.12
CA VAL A 574 58.48 -7.01 19.48
C VAL A 574 58.57 -5.72 20.27
N ASN A 575 58.77 -4.61 19.57
CA ASN A 575 58.84 -3.27 20.13
C ASN A 575 57.63 -2.43 19.73
N ALA A 576 57.45 -1.28 20.39
CA ALA A 576 56.46 -0.31 19.93
C ALA A 576 56.81 0.19 18.52
N ASN A 577 55.77 0.35 17.71
CA ASN A 577 55.74 0.61 16.27
C ASN A 577 56.12 -0.56 15.35
N ASP A 578 56.35 -1.76 15.89
CA ASP A 578 56.52 -2.95 15.04
C ASP A 578 55.19 -3.41 14.46
N THR A 579 55.20 -3.78 13.19
CA THR A 579 54.08 -4.44 12.51
C THR A 579 54.15 -5.95 12.69
N VAL A 580 53.00 -6.57 12.95
CA VAL A 580 52.81 -8.02 13.04
C VAL A 580 51.73 -8.48 12.08
N THR A 581 51.76 -9.75 11.70
CA THR A 581 50.64 -10.41 11.02
C THR A 581 49.53 -10.76 12.01
N ALA A 582 48.30 -11.03 11.54
CA ALA A 582 47.20 -11.49 12.39
C ALA A 582 47.58 -12.73 13.23
N SER A 583 48.23 -13.72 12.60
CA SER A 583 48.70 -14.93 13.30
C SER A 583 49.79 -14.64 14.32
N GLU A 584 50.65 -13.64 14.06
CA GLU A 584 51.68 -13.25 15.02
C GLU A 584 51.07 -12.52 16.22
N LEU A 585 50.07 -11.66 16.01
CA LEU A 585 49.30 -11.00 17.06
C LEU A 585 48.65 -12.03 18.00
N GLN A 586 47.95 -13.02 17.43
CA GLN A 586 47.31 -14.12 18.17
C GLN A 586 48.31 -14.98 18.96
N GLY A 587 49.55 -15.06 18.47
CA GLY A 587 50.64 -15.82 19.07
C GLY A 587 51.56 -15.01 19.99
N LEU A 588 51.26 -13.75 20.29
CA LEU A 588 52.13 -12.91 21.11
C LEU A 588 52.25 -13.43 22.55
N LYS A 589 53.46 -13.27 23.07
CA LYS A 589 53.86 -13.68 24.42
C LYS A 589 54.52 -12.51 25.14
N TYR A 590 54.46 -12.49 26.46
CA TYR A 590 55.11 -11.48 27.30
C TYR A 590 56.15 -12.12 28.24
N LYS A 591 57.14 -11.32 28.65
CA LYS A 591 57.98 -11.59 29.83
C LYS A 591 57.85 -10.45 30.82
N THR A 592 57.81 -10.77 32.12
CA THR A 592 57.89 -9.77 33.19
C THR A 592 59.32 -9.26 33.32
N VAL A 593 59.49 -7.94 33.50
CA VAL A 593 60.78 -7.35 33.88
C VAL A 593 61.01 -7.63 35.37
N ALA A 594 62.22 -8.04 35.73
CA ALA A 594 62.55 -8.39 37.11
C ALA A 594 62.33 -7.22 38.06
N ASP A 595 61.76 -7.49 39.23
CA ASP A 595 61.44 -6.52 40.28
C ASP A 595 60.51 -5.36 39.83
N ALA A 596 59.91 -5.44 38.64
CA ALA A 596 59.02 -4.41 38.11
C ALA A 596 57.56 -4.71 38.46
N ASN A 597 56.85 -3.71 38.97
CA ASN A 597 55.41 -3.76 39.21
C ASN A 597 54.73 -2.50 38.63
N GLY A 598 53.43 -2.61 38.35
CA GLY A 598 52.65 -1.50 37.81
C GLY A 598 51.39 -1.96 37.09
N THR A 599 50.64 -0.97 36.62
CA THR A 599 49.49 -1.15 35.74
C THR A 599 49.70 -0.33 34.48
N GLY A 600 49.25 -0.85 33.34
CA GLY A 600 49.45 -0.22 32.04
C GLY A 600 48.78 -1.02 30.94
N ASN A 601 48.56 -0.37 29.81
CA ASN A 601 47.87 -0.97 28.67
C ASN A 601 48.88 -1.35 27.59
N LEU A 602 48.75 -2.56 27.05
CA LEU A 602 49.27 -2.89 25.73
C LEU A 602 48.28 -2.33 24.70
N THR A 603 48.73 -1.46 23.80
CA THR A 603 47.89 -0.90 22.73
C THR A 603 48.44 -1.29 21.37
N PHE A 604 47.53 -1.51 20.42
CA PHE A 604 47.85 -1.78 19.03
C PHE A 604 46.73 -1.24 18.13
N THR A 605 47.04 -1.06 16.86
CA THR A 605 46.09 -0.63 15.82
C THR A 605 45.94 -1.72 14.76
N VAL A 606 44.76 -1.76 14.16
CA VAL A 606 44.43 -2.62 13.01
C VAL A 606 43.94 -1.69 11.91
N ALA A 607 44.47 -1.83 10.69
CA ALA A 607 44.01 -1.07 9.54
C ALA A 607 43.69 -1.99 8.35
N ASP A 608 42.66 -1.62 7.61
CA ASP A 608 42.28 -2.18 6.32
C ASP A 608 43.10 -1.57 5.17
N ASN A 609 42.66 -1.78 3.93
CA ASN A 609 43.28 -1.24 2.72
C ASN A 609 42.68 0.11 2.30
N GLY A 610 41.81 0.72 3.09
CA GLY A 610 41.13 1.97 2.79
C GLY A 610 40.27 1.86 1.53
N GLY A 611 39.59 0.72 1.33
CA GLY A 611 38.61 0.60 0.25
C GLY A 611 37.48 1.60 0.45
N THR A 612 36.81 1.99 -0.64
CA THR A 612 35.69 2.95 -0.67
C THR A 612 36.05 4.44 -0.52
#